data_AF-A0A5C7LQ28-F1
#
_entry.id   AF-A0A5C7LQ28-F1
#
_cell.length_a   1.000
_cell.length_b   1.000
_cell.length_c   1.000
_cell.angle_alpha   90.00
_cell.angle_beta   90.00
_cell.angle_gamma   90.00
#
_symmetry.space_group_name_H-M   'P 1'
#
loop_
_entity.id
_entity.type
_entity.pdbx_description
1 polymer ?
#
loop_
_entity_poly.entity_id
_entity_poly.type
_entity_poly.pdbx_seq_one_letter_code
_entity_poly.pdbx_strand_id
1 'polypeptide(L)'
;MKLAKFWKWYLKESNTQLGYFGLDEFVKGSPAVLYHGTTTSFSSFDVGKSRKDLVDKYTGIGIFLTPSKKIAWKYATSSRNKGLPVEVINDVKKANPHAGEFLETLYKHGQPGWELFWKEKGFLRDNPGEGEGELDTEAFQAYLNADANSLMDVATFIEGSSYEASGGDESSLLDLFSGAPQGAPDWLFDELDSLGVDSTKYKPKVYKVSAQASHVLVTADKEEAKRAFSLGYDAFVFTGEDLVDGVPEVAIRDGSQVNILDVEVDS
;
A
#
# COMPACT_ATOMS: atom_id res chain seq x y z
N MET A 1 -9.05 40.98 12.09
CA MET A 1 -8.25 39.82 11.64
C MET A 1 -7.14 39.39 12.63
N LYS A 2 -7.33 39.55 13.96
CA LYS A 2 -6.38 39.10 15.00
C LYS A 2 -6.96 38.10 16.01
N LEU A 3 -8.29 38.04 16.16
CA LEU A 3 -8.94 37.08 17.06
C LEU A 3 -8.91 35.62 16.53
N ALA A 4 -9.11 35.39 15.23
CA ALA A 4 -9.16 34.02 14.68
C ALA A 4 -7.84 33.23 14.82
N LYS A 5 -6.68 33.91 14.80
CA LYS A 5 -5.38 33.28 15.06
C LYS A 5 -5.16 32.97 16.54
N PHE A 6 -5.73 33.78 17.44
CA PHE A 6 -5.62 33.58 18.89
C PHE A 6 -6.43 32.35 19.35
N TRP A 7 -7.63 32.13 18.78
CA TRP A 7 -8.45 30.95 19.08
C TRP A 7 -7.84 29.64 18.55
N LYS A 8 -7.21 29.66 17.36
CA LYS A 8 -6.47 28.50 16.83
C LYS A 8 -5.26 28.11 17.69
N TRP A 9 -4.66 29.08 18.36
CA TRP A 9 -3.50 28.84 19.22
C TRP A 9 -3.91 28.37 20.63
N TYR A 10 -4.98 28.93 21.20
CA TYR A 10 -5.47 28.58 22.54
C TYR A 10 -6.09 27.16 22.63
N LEU A 11 -6.61 26.63 21.51
CA LEU A 11 -7.08 25.23 21.43
C LEU A 11 -5.94 24.20 21.34
N LYS A 12 -4.68 24.64 21.19
CA LYS A 12 -3.52 23.75 21.07
C LYS A 12 -2.97 23.28 22.43
N GLU A 13 -3.40 23.89 23.55
CA GLU A 13 -2.72 23.71 24.86
C GLU A 13 -3.55 23.08 26.00
N SER A 14 -4.75 22.58 25.76
CA SER A 14 -5.46 21.84 26.82
C SER A 14 -6.14 20.63 26.21
N ASN A 15 -5.95 19.44 26.79
CA ASN A 15 -6.76 18.20 26.84
C ASN A 15 -8.00 17.99 25.90
N THR A 16 -8.09 18.67 24.76
CA THR A 16 -9.26 18.86 23.91
C THR A 16 -9.02 18.35 22.49
N GLN A 17 -7.77 18.09 22.10
CA GLN A 17 -7.45 17.46 20.82
C GLN A 17 -7.88 15.99 20.77
N LEU A 18 -7.61 15.18 21.79
CA LEU A 18 -7.99 13.76 21.77
C LEU A 18 -9.51 13.56 21.73
N GLY A 19 -10.25 14.31 22.55
CA GLY A 19 -11.72 14.26 22.56
C GLY A 19 -12.35 14.70 21.25
N TYR A 20 -11.76 15.68 20.54
CA TYR A 20 -12.21 16.06 19.19
C TYR A 20 -12.14 14.89 18.19
N PHE A 21 -11.15 14.00 18.36
CA PHE A 21 -10.99 12.79 17.55
C PHE A 21 -11.61 11.53 18.18
N GLY A 22 -12.30 11.65 19.32
CA GLY A 22 -12.90 10.51 20.03
C GLY A 22 -11.89 9.52 20.64
N LEU A 23 -10.67 9.98 20.95
CA LEU A 23 -9.59 9.17 21.50
C LEU A 23 -9.48 9.25 23.04
N ASP A 24 -10.26 10.12 23.68
CA ASP A 24 -10.27 10.30 25.13
C ASP A 24 -10.74 9.05 25.87
N GLU A 25 -11.75 8.36 25.35
CA GLU A 25 -12.23 7.09 25.90
C GLU A 25 -11.30 5.92 25.52
N PHE A 26 -10.66 5.97 24.35
CA PHE A 26 -9.67 4.98 23.93
C PHE A 26 -8.49 4.91 24.90
N VAL A 27 -7.93 6.06 25.27
CA VAL A 27 -6.80 6.15 26.21
C VAL A 27 -7.17 5.64 27.61
N LYS A 28 -8.48 5.61 27.94
CA LYS A 28 -9.01 5.04 29.21
C LYS A 28 -9.33 3.55 29.13
N GLY A 29 -9.13 2.90 27.97
CA GLY A 29 -9.41 1.48 27.80
C GLY A 29 -10.73 1.14 27.13
N SER A 30 -11.53 2.13 26.72
CA SER A 30 -12.77 1.89 25.98
C SER A 30 -12.48 1.64 24.50
N PRO A 31 -13.28 0.82 23.80
CA PRO A 31 -13.15 0.67 22.36
C PRO A 31 -13.38 1.99 21.61
N ALA A 32 -12.60 2.23 20.54
CA ALA A 32 -12.81 3.34 19.62
C ALA A 32 -12.88 2.87 18.17
N VAL A 33 -13.66 3.59 17.37
CA VAL A 33 -13.75 3.37 15.92
C VAL A 33 -12.60 4.10 15.24
N LEU A 34 -11.75 3.34 14.55
CA LEU A 34 -10.60 3.84 13.82
C LEU A 34 -10.58 3.29 12.40
N TYR A 35 -9.63 3.75 11.58
CA TYR A 35 -9.52 3.39 10.18
C TYR A 35 -8.07 3.02 9.81
N HIS A 36 -7.93 2.05 8.92
CA HIS A 36 -6.66 1.62 8.35
C HIS A 36 -6.72 1.65 6.83
N GLY A 37 -5.81 2.39 6.19
CA GLY A 37 -5.70 2.46 4.74
C GLY A 37 -4.62 1.54 4.20
N THR A 38 -4.93 0.75 3.17
CA THR A 38 -4.01 -0.23 2.59
C THR A 38 -4.43 -0.59 1.16
N THR A 39 -3.59 -1.30 0.41
CA THR A 39 -3.99 -2.01 -0.82
C THR A 39 -4.17 -3.52 -0.59
N THR A 40 -3.68 -4.04 0.54
CA THR A 40 -3.67 -5.46 0.86
C THR A 40 -5.01 -5.93 1.43
N SER A 41 -5.53 -7.04 0.90
CA SER A 41 -6.67 -7.74 1.50
C SER A 41 -6.24 -8.68 2.63
N PHE A 42 -6.88 -8.56 3.79
CA PHE A 42 -6.73 -9.48 4.92
C PHE A 42 -8.01 -9.58 5.76
N SER A 43 -8.12 -10.65 6.55
CA SER A 43 -9.23 -10.92 7.48
C SER A 43 -8.90 -10.60 8.94
N SER A 44 -7.63 -10.40 9.26
CA SER A 44 -7.15 -10.05 10.60
C SER A 44 -5.85 -9.27 10.52
N PHE A 45 -5.63 -8.38 11.49
CA PHE A 45 -4.36 -7.67 11.62
C PHE A 45 -3.29 -8.59 12.19
N ASP A 46 -2.08 -8.49 11.64
CA ASP A 46 -0.91 -9.24 12.08
C ASP A 46 0.32 -8.33 12.01
N VAL A 47 0.90 -8.04 13.17
CA VAL A 47 2.08 -7.18 13.29
C VAL A 47 3.31 -7.80 12.63
N GLY A 48 3.35 -9.13 12.52
CA GLY A 48 4.40 -9.85 11.79
C GLY A 48 4.42 -9.53 10.30
N LYS A 49 3.30 -9.05 9.73
CA LYS A 49 3.19 -8.59 8.34
C LYS A 49 3.49 -7.10 8.17
N SER A 50 3.78 -6.38 9.26
CA SER A 50 4.19 -4.99 9.20
C SER A 50 5.57 -4.88 8.51
N ARG A 51 5.72 -3.91 7.61
CA ARG A 51 6.97 -3.68 6.86
C ARG A 51 8.05 -3.11 7.79
N LYS A 52 8.73 -3.98 8.54
CA LYS A 52 9.68 -3.64 9.63
C LYS A 52 10.70 -2.57 9.22
N ASP A 53 11.33 -2.74 8.05
CA ASP A 53 12.38 -1.84 7.54
C ASP A 53 11.87 -0.41 7.28
N LEU A 54 10.57 -0.27 6.98
CA LEU A 54 9.91 1.02 6.77
C LEU A 54 9.42 1.64 8.07
N VAL A 55 9.03 0.83 9.05
CA VAL A 55 8.35 1.30 10.26
C VAL A 55 9.32 1.65 11.39
N ASP A 56 10.46 0.96 11.48
CA ASP A 56 11.52 1.25 12.46
C ASP A 56 12.12 2.65 12.29
N LYS A 57 12.04 3.22 11.08
CA LYS A 57 12.50 4.58 10.79
C LYS A 57 11.65 5.69 11.46
N TYR A 58 10.42 5.41 11.89
CA TYR A 58 9.46 6.44 12.34
C TYR A 58 9.02 6.31 13.80
N THR A 59 8.15 5.36 14.10
CA THR A 59 7.47 5.24 15.41
C THR A 59 7.47 3.79 15.93
N GLY A 60 8.17 2.87 15.25
CA GLY A 60 8.34 1.48 15.68
C GLY A 60 7.22 0.54 15.24
N ILE A 61 7.46 -0.78 15.26
CA ILE A 61 6.57 -1.80 14.68
C ILE A 61 5.19 -1.83 15.36
N GLY A 62 4.11 -1.58 14.61
CA GLY A 62 2.73 -1.69 15.10
C GLY A 62 1.67 -1.74 13.99
N ILE A 63 0.40 -1.86 14.41
CA ILE A 63 -0.80 -1.69 13.57
C ILE A 63 -1.20 -0.22 13.62
N PHE A 64 -0.98 0.49 12.52
CA PHE A 64 -1.25 1.92 12.44
C PHE A 64 -2.68 2.20 11.99
N LEU A 65 -3.37 3.00 12.79
CA LEU A 65 -4.76 3.38 12.65
C LEU A 65 -4.89 4.90 12.77
N THR A 66 -5.94 5.45 12.19
CA THR A 66 -6.27 6.88 12.32
C THR A 66 -7.75 7.04 12.69
N PRO A 67 -8.12 8.05 13.50
CA PRO A 67 -9.52 8.36 13.76
C PRO A 67 -10.24 8.97 12.54
N SER A 68 -9.51 9.27 11.45
CA SER A 68 -10.09 9.92 10.27
C SER A 68 -10.07 9.01 9.04
N LYS A 69 -11.26 8.64 8.56
CA LYS A 69 -11.43 7.90 7.29
C LYS A 69 -10.75 8.60 6.12
N LYS A 70 -10.84 9.93 6.03
CA LYS A 70 -10.18 10.72 4.98
C LYS A 70 -8.66 10.51 4.98
N ILE A 71 -8.06 10.45 6.17
CA ILE A 71 -6.61 10.22 6.31
C ILE A 71 -6.26 8.78 5.97
N ALA A 72 -7.09 7.81 6.36
CA ALA A 72 -6.92 6.43 5.93
C ALA A 72 -6.94 6.30 4.39
N TRP A 73 -7.83 7.00 3.69
CA TRP A 73 -7.80 7.05 2.23
C TRP A 73 -6.50 7.63 1.67
N LYS A 74 -6.02 8.76 2.22
CA LYS A 74 -4.71 9.31 1.82
C LYS A 74 -3.57 8.30 1.98
N TYR A 75 -3.60 7.49 3.05
CA TYR A 75 -2.64 6.41 3.23
C TYR A 75 -2.82 5.29 2.20
N ALA A 76 -4.06 4.85 1.96
CA ALA A 76 -4.38 3.79 1.00
C ALA A 76 -3.94 4.14 -0.42
N THR A 77 -4.10 5.41 -0.83
CA THR A 77 -3.75 5.91 -2.18
C THR A 77 -2.37 6.56 -2.24
N SER A 78 -1.59 6.51 -1.15
CA SER A 78 -0.26 7.14 -1.12
C SER A 78 0.71 6.44 -2.08
N SER A 79 1.74 7.17 -2.51
CA SER A 79 2.81 6.62 -3.35
C SER A 79 3.52 5.40 -2.75
N ARG A 80 3.37 5.18 -1.43
CA ARG A 80 3.90 4.00 -0.73
C ARG A 80 3.22 2.69 -1.15
N ASN A 81 2.00 2.77 -1.68
CA ASN A 81 1.23 1.63 -2.18
C ASN A 81 1.23 1.57 -3.71
N LYS A 82 2.21 2.19 -4.38
CA LYS A 82 2.38 2.15 -5.85
C LYS A 82 2.54 0.73 -6.39
N GLY A 83 3.07 -0.18 -5.57
CA GLY A 83 3.45 -1.51 -6.02
C GLY A 83 2.32 -2.52 -5.93
N LEU A 84 2.08 -3.26 -7.01
CA LEU A 84 1.43 -4.56 -6.95
C LEU A 84 2.38 -5.52 -6.22
N PRO A 85 1.87 -6.33 -5.29
CA PRO A 85 2.70 -7.30 -4.59
C PRO A 85 2.98 -8.48 -5.54
N VAL A 86 4.12 -9.17 -5.35
CA VAL A 86 4.60 -10.24 -6.25
C VAL A 86 3.57 -11.35 -6.46
N GLU A 87 2.64 -11.55 -5.52
CA GLU A 87 1.54 -12.50 -5.60
C GLU A 87 0.63 -12.29 -6.82
N VAL A 88 0.57 -11.08 -7.39
CA VAL A 88 -0.20 -10.81 -8.62
C VAL A 88 0.22 -11.72 -9.77
N ILE A 89 1.51 -12.09 -9.86
CA ILE A 89 2.03 -13.02 -10.88
C ILE A 89 1.31 -14.37 -10.77
N ASN A 90 1.15 -14.88 -9.55
CA ASN A 90 0.49 -16.16 -9.32
C ASN A 90 -1.01 -16.11 -9.62
N ASP A 91 -1.64 -14.97 -9.38
CA ASP A 91 -3.06 -14.81 -9.68
C ASP A 91 -3.31 -14.66 -11.18
N VAL A 92 -2.44 -13.95 -11.91
CA VAL A 92 -2.44 -13.96 -13.39
C VAL A 92 -2.19 -15.37 -13.90
N LYS A 93 -1.23 -16.13 -13.37
CA LYS A 93 -1.00 -17.54 -13.78
C LYS A 93 -2.21 -18.45 -13.58
N LYS A 94 -3.00 -18.24 -12.52
CA LYS A 94 -4.23 -19.01 -12.28
C LYS A 94 -5.32 -18.67 -13.30
N ALA A 95 -5.44 -17.38 -13.66
CA ALA A 95 -6.42 -16.91 -14.63
C ALA A 95 -6.01 -17.29 -16.07
N ASN A 96 -4.74 -17.08 -16.42
CA ASN A 96 -4.14 -17.35 -17.71
C ASN A 96 -2.65 -17.79 -17.52
N PRO A 97 -2.36 -19.11 -17.61
CA PRO A 97 -1.02 -19.63 -17.39
C PRO A 97 0.06 -19.05 -18.33
N HIS A 98 -0.27 -18.83 -19.60
CA HIS A 98 0.70 -18.32 -20.59
C HIS A 98 1.02 -16.85 -20.36
N ALA A 99 0.00 -16.03 -20.11
CA ALA A 99 0.17 -14.63 -19.72
C ALA A 99 0.97 -14.51 -18.41
N GLY A 100 0.65 -15.35 -17.41
CA GLY A 100 1.34 -15.32 -16.12
C GLY A 100 2.79 -15.82 -16.19
N GLU A 101 3.10 -16.75 -17.09
CA GLU A 101 4.49 -17.16 -17.37
C GLU A 101 5.27 -16.01 -18.02
N PHE A 102 4.68 -15.34 -19.01
CA PHE A 102 5.30 -14.18 -19.66
C PHE A 102 5.51 -13.01 -18.68
N LEU A 103 4.51 -12.69 -17.86
CA LEU A 103 4.61 -11.69 -16.79
C LEU A 103 5.74 -12.00 -15.81
N GLU A 104 5.91 -13.26 -15.40
CA GLU A 104 7.01 -13.66 -14.54
C GLU A 104 8.38 -13.43 -15.20
N THR A 105 8.50 -13.74 -16.50
CA THR A 105 9.73 -13.50 -17.27
C THR A 105 10.03 -12.00 -17.35
N LEU A 106 9.01 -11.17 -17.61
CA LEU A 106 9.14 -9.71 -17.61
C LEU A 106 9.57 -9.19 -16.23
N TYR A 107 8.96 -9.67 -15.15
CA TYR A 107 9.34 -9.31 -13.78
C TYR A 107 10.82 -9.63 -13.46
N LYS A 108 11.30 -10.82 -13.86
CA LYS A 108 12.67 -11.29 -13.55
C LYS A 108 13.75 -10.65 -14.41
N HIS A 109 13.43 -10.27 -15.64
CA HIS A 109 14.44 -9.92 -16.64
C HIS A 109 14.28 -8.53 -17.22
N GLY A 110 13.21 -7.80 -16.92
CA GLY A 110 12.99 -6.47 -17.47
C GLY A 110 12.74 -6.53 -18.98
N GLN A 111 13.20 -5.49 -19.68
CA GLN A 111 13.13 -5.38 -21.14
C GLN A 111 13.69 -6.62 -21.88
N PRO A 112 14.83 -7.22 -21.49
CA PRO A 112 15.31 -8.48 -22.06
C PRO A 112 14.33 -9.67 -22.00
N GLY A 113 13.34 -9.64 -21.09
CA GLY A 113 12.38 -10.72 -20.91
C GLY A 113 11.57 -11.04 -22.16
N TRP A 114 11.32 -10.06 -23.03
CA TRP A 114 10.64 -10.25 -24.31
C TRP A 114 11.38 -11.22 -25.22
N GLU A 115 12.64 -10.92 -25.53
CA GLU A 115 13.45 -11.73 -26.44
C GLU A 115 13.76 -13.11 -25.86
N LEU A 116 14.02 -13.18 -24.55
CA LEU A 116 14.23 -14.45 -23.86
C LEU A 116 13.01 -15.36 -23.99
N PHE A 117 11.81 -14.82 -23.76
CA PHE A 117 10.58 -15.59 -23.88
C PHE A 117 10.30 -16.03 -25.32
N TRP A 118 10.50 -15.13 -26.30
CA TRP A 118 10.32 -15.47 -27.70
C TRP A 118 11.26 -16.57 -28.17
N LYS A 119 12.53 -16.54 -27.75
CA LYS A 119 13.50 -17.60 -28.03
C LYS A 119 13.11 -18.92 -27.37
N GLU A 120 12.76 -18.89 -26.10
CA GLU A 120 12.40 -20.08 -25.33
C GLU A 120 11.16 -20.78 -25.90
N LYS A 121 10.15 -20.01 -26.30
CA LYS A 121 8.87 -20.53 -26.82
C LYS A 121 8.85 -20.73 -28.34
N GLY A 122 9.95 -20.39 -29.03
CA GLY A 122 10.09 -20.59 -30.48
C GLY A 122 9.33 -19.59 -31.35
N PHE A 123 9.02 -18.40 -30.83
CA PHE A 123 8.43 -17.31 -31.60
C PHE A 123 9.48 -16.52 -32.41
N LEU A 124 10.74 -16.51 -31.94
CA LEU A 124 11.86 -15.91 -32.67
C LEU A 124 12.58 -16.98 -33.52
N ARG A 125 12.79 -16.69 -34.81
CA ARG A 125 13.39 -17.61 -35.79
C ARG A 125 14.81 -17.16 -36.14
N ASP A 126 15.80 -18.04 -36.03
CA ASP A 126 17.21 -17.72 -36.29
C ASP A 126 17.56 -17.62 -37.80
N ASN A 127 16.68 -18.07 -38.71
CA ASN A 127 16.82 -17.94 -40.19
C ASN A 127 15.45 -18.14 -40.88
N PRO A 128 14.58 -17.12 -40.95
CA PRO A 128 13.28 -17.23 -41.64
C PRO A 128 13.44 -17.40 -43.16
N GLY A 129 12.46 -18.02 -43.80
CA GLY A 129 12.41 -18.14 -45.27
C GLY A 129 12.23 -16.79 -45.97
N GLU A 130 12.42 -16.74 -47.29
CA GLU A 130 12.21 -15.51 -48.07
C GLU A 130 10.76 -15.01 -47.96
N GLY A 131 10.56 -13.82 -47.38
CA GLY A 131 9.24 -13.23 -47.12
C GLY A 131 8.63 -13.56 -45.75
N GLU A 132 9.30 -14.38 -44.92
CA GLU A 132 8.91 -14.61 -43.53
C GLU A 132 9.57 -13.59 -42.58
N GLY A 133 8.85 -13.14 -41.56
CA GLY A 133 9.40 -12.30 -40.50
C GLY A 133 10.23 -13.10 -39.48
N GLU A 134 11.19 -12.43 -38.81
CA GLU A 134 12.01 -13.04 -37.75
C GLU A 134 11.22 -13.37 -36.47
N LEU A 135 10.10 -12.67 -36.24
CA LEU A 135 9.23 -12.83 -35.08
C LEU A 135 7.80 -13.17 -35.51
N ASP A 136 7.27 -14.26 -34.97
CA ASP A 136 5.87 -14.67 -35.18
C ASP A 136 4.95 -14.00 -34.14
N THR A 137 4.64 -12.71 -34.36
CA THR A 137 3.83 -11.91 -33.44
C THR A 137 2.40 -12.41 -33.34
N GLU A 138 1.84 -12.98 -34.40
CA GLU A 138 0.49 -13.54 -34.40
C GLU A 138 0.41 -14.79 -33.53
N ALA A 139 1.36 -15.73 -33.68
CA ALA A 139 1.43 -16.90 -32.83
C ALA A 139 1.68 -16.54 -31.36
N PHE A 140 2.54 -15.54 -31.10
CA PHE A 140 2.78 -15.04 -29.75
C PHE A 140 1.52 -14.44 -29.12
N GLN A 141 0.81 -13.57 -29.83
CA GLN A 141 -0.43 -12.96 -29.34
C GLN A 141 -1.52 -14.01 -29.08
N ALA A 142 -1.66 -14.99 -29.98
CA ALA A 142 -2.60 -16.10 -29.83
C ALA A 142 -2.22 -17.01 -28.65
N TYR A 143 -0.91 -17.22 -28.41
CA TYR A 143 -0.40 -18.02 -27.30
C TYR A 143 -0.68 -17.37 -25.95
N LEU A 144 -0.42 -16.06 -25.83
CA LEU A 144 -0.70 -15.33 -24.60
C LEU A 144 -2.20 -15.24 -24.32
N ASN A 145 -3.02 -15.07 -25.38
CA ASN A 145 -4.44 -14.75 -25.25
C ASN A 145 -4.68 -13.58 -24.26
N ALA A 146 -3.80 -12.59 -24.33
CA ALA A 146 -3.74 -11.38 -23.50
C ALA A 146 -2.87 -10.33 -24.21
N ASP A 147 -3.06 -9.05 -23.93
CA ASP A 147 -2.17 -8.02 -24.46
C ASP A 147 -0.81 -8.07 -23.78
N ALA A 148 0.24 -8.28 -24.57
CA ALA A 148 1.62 -8.34 -24.09
C ALA A 148 2.09 -7.00 -23.49
N ASN A 149 1.56 -5.87 -23.99
CA ASN A 149 1.89 -4.55 -23.45
C ASN A 149 1.29 -4.36 -22.05
N SER A 150 0.02 -4.76 -21.83
CA SER A 150 -0.56 -4.75 -20.49
C SER A 150 0.19 -5.63 -19.50
N LEU A 151 0.74 -6.77 -19.95
CA LEU A 151 1.60 -7.60 -19.07
C LEU A 151 2.91 -6.90 -18.71
N MET A 152 3.48 -6.11 -19.63
CA MET A 152 4.66 -5.28 -19.35
C MET A 152 4.32 -4.12 -18.41
N ASP A 153 3.21 -3.43 -18.65
CA ASP A 153 2.75 -2.34 -17.80
C ASP A 153 2.51 -2.85 -16.38
N VAL A 154 1.78 -3.96 -16.21
CA VAL A 154 1.65 -4.65 -14.93
C VAL A 154 3.01 -4.99 -14.32
N ALA A 155 3.95 -5.55 -15.08
CA ALA A 155 5.29 -5.90 -14.58
C ALA A 155 6.06 -4.70 -14.01
N THR A 156 5.89 -3.50 -14.59
CA THR A 156 6.58 -2.27 -14.12
C THR A 156 6.10 -1.81 -12.74
N PHE A 157 4.87 -2.17 -12.37
CA PHE A 157 4.30 -1.83 -11.07
C PHE A 157 4.46 -2.95 -10.03
N ILE A 158 5.09 -4.10 -10.34
CA ILE A 158 5.33 -5.15 -9.34
C ILE A 158 6.53 -4.78 -8.46
N GLU A 159 6.36 -4.87 -7.13
CA GLU A 159 7.44 -4.64 -6.17
C GLU A 159 8.64 -5.57 -6.45
N GLY A 160 9.83 -4.99 -6.66
CA GLY A 160 11.06 -5.74 -6.94
C GLY A 160 11.25 -6.15 -8.40
N SER A 161 10.42 -5.62 -9.31
CA SER A 161 10.56 -5.84 -10.75
C SER A 161 11.91 -5.36 -11.29
N SER A 162 12.41 -6.09 -12.28
CA SER A 162 13.62 -5.71 -13.04
C SER A 162 13.34 -4.68 -14.14
N TYR A 163 12.07 -4.33 -14.37
CA TYR A 163 11.72 -3.10 -15.08
C TYR A 163 12.02 -1.92 -14.14
N GLU A 164 12.91 -1.02 -14.56
CA GLU A 164 13.19 0.20 -13.79
C GLU A 164 11.88 0.94 -13.54
N ALA A 165 11.42 0.92 -12.29
CA ALA A 165 10.31 1.77 -11.88
C ALA A 165 10.75 3.21 -12.10
N SER A 166 10.18 3.87 -13.10
CA SER A 166 10.46 5.28 -13.37
C SER A 166 10.26 6.11 -12.09
N GLY A 167 11.38 6.59 -11.54
CA GLY A 167 11.45 7.67 -10.55
C GLY A 167 11.08 7.32 -9.11
N GLY A 168 12.10 7.20 -8.27
CA GLY A 168 11.93 7.18 -6.81
C GLY A 168 13.24 7.37 -6.06
N ASP A 169 13.88 8.53 -6.25
CA ASP A 169 15.01 8.99 -5.43
C ASP A 169 14.67 8.88 -3.92
N GLU A 170 15.66 8.52 -3.12
CA GLU A 170 15.58 8.35 -1.66
C GLU A 170 15.18 9.63 -0.89
N SER A 171 14.94 10.75 -1.59
CA SER A 171 14.44 12.03 -1.05
C SER A 171 12.91 12.08 -0.83
N SER A 172 12.18 11.02 -1.19
CA SER A 172 10.71 10.92 -1.27
C SER A 172 9.90 11.08 0.04
N LEU A 173 10.53 11.32 1.19
CA LEU A 173 9.85 11.17 2.50
C LEU A 173 9.29 12.48 3.09
N LEU A 174 9.73 13.64 2.61
CA LEU A 174 9.01 14.92 2.83
C LEU A 174 7.85 15.07 1.83
N ASP A 175 7.99 14.47 0.63
CA ASP A 175 6.91 14.29 -0.34
C ASP A 175 5.79 13.33 0.11
N LEU A 176 6.05 12.57 1.18
CA LEU A 176 5.12 11.67 1.87
C LEU A 176 3.93 12.40 2.52
N PHE A 177 4.14 13.66 2.92
CA PHE A 177 3.16 14.51 3.60
C PHE A 177 2.76 15.73 2.77
N SER A 178 3.57 16.13 1.78
CA SER A 178 3.23 17.20 0.83
C SER A 178 2.43 16.70 -0.37
N GLY A 179 1.23 16.18 -0.10
CA GLY A 179 0.07 16.30 -0.99
C GLY A 179 0.18 15.87 -2.46
N ALA A 180 1.16 15.06 -2.87
CA ALA A 180 1.26 14.56 -4.24
C ALA A 180 0.65 13.14 -4.33
N PRO A 181 -0.54 12.97 -4.94
CA PRO A 181 -1.12 11.65 -5.16
C PRO A 181 -0.53 11.06 -6.42
N GLN A 182 0.15 9.92 -6.31
CA GLN A 182 0.27 8.97 -7.40
C GLN A 182 0.38 7.57 -6.76
N GLY A 183 -0.76 6.96 -6.43
CA GLY A 183 -0.85 5.51 -6.21
C GLY A 183 -0.71 4.78 -7.55
N ALA A 184 -0.97 3.46 -7.57
CA ALA A 184 -1.17 2.75 -8.83
C ALA A 184 -2.32 3.45 -9.62
N PRO A 185 -2.12 3.73 -10.93
CA PRO A 185 -3.13 4.43 -11.72
C PRO A 185 -4.34 3.53 -12.00
N ASP A 186 -5.53 4.12 -12.16
CA ASP A 186 -6.78 3.35 -12.30
C ASP A 186 -6.76 2.35 -13.46
N TRP A 187 -6.12 2.73 -14.58
CA TRP A 187 -5.99 1.86 -15.76
C TRP A 187 -5.24 0.55 -15.46
N LEU A 188 -4.35 0.52 -14.47
CA LEU A 188 -3.63 -0.69 -14.07
C LEU A 188 -4.61 -1.75 -13.52
N PHE A 189 -5.67 -1.32 -12.84
CA PHE A 189 -6.68 -2.23 -12.32
C PHE A 189 -7.57 -2.78 -13.43
N ASP A 190 -7.88 -1.96 -14.45
CA ASP A 190 -8.58 -2.41 -15.65
C ASP A 190 -7.76 -3.46 -16.41
N GLU A 191 -6.43 -3.32 -16.46
CA GLU A 191 -5.54 -4.33 -17.03
C GLU A 191 -5.59 -5.65 -16.27
N LEU A 192 -5.56 -5.61 -14.94
CA LEU A 192 -5.70 -6.82 -14.12
C LEU A 192 -7.04 -7.53 -14.38
N ASP A 193 -8.14 -6.77 -14.46
CA ASP A 193 -9.46 -7.33 -14.76
C ASP A 193 -9.49 -7.93 -16.19
N SER A 194 -8.82 -7.30 -17.16
CA SER A 194 -8.68 -7.83 -18.53
C SER A 194 -7.89 -9.15 -18.60
N LEU A 195 -6.97 -9.34 -17.65
CA LEU A 195 -6.19 -10.57 -17.47
C LEU A 195 -6.94 -11.64 -16.66
N GLY A 196 -8.18 -11.37 -16.25
CA GLY A 196 -9.01 -12.27 -15.46
C GLY A 196 -8.67 -12.30 -13.97
N VAL A 197 -7.94 -11.30 -13.47
CA VAL A 197 -7.60 -11.14 -12.06
C VAL A 197 -8.53 -10.13 -11.43
N ASP A 198 -9.20 -10.50 -10.34
CA ASP A 198 -10.06 -9.57 -9.58
C ASP A 198 -9.22 -8.40 -9.01
N SER A 199 -9.30 -7.25 -9.67
CA SER A 199 -8.50 -6.08 -9.36
C SER A 199 -8.84 -5.47 -7.99
N THR A 200 -10.04 -5.73 -7.45
CA THR A 200 -10.46 -5.25 -6.12
C THR A 200 -9.55 -5.75 -5.00
N LYS A 201 -8.85 -6.86 -5.23
CA LYS A 201 -7.83 -7.40 -4.33
C LYS A 201 -6.63 -6.44 -4.17
N TYR A 202 -6.35 -5.62 -5.17
CA TYR A 202 -5.18 -4.73 -5.22
C TYR A 202 -5.53 -3.25 -5.17
N LYS A 203 -6.79 -2.87 -5.44
CA LYS A 203 -7.26 -1.50 -5.30
C LYS A 203 -7.03 -0.97 -3.87
N PRO A 204 -6.76 0.34 -3.70
CA PRO A 204 -6.78 0.98 -2.40
C PRO A 204 -8.09 0.68 -1.65
N LYS A 205 -8.00 0.46 -0.35
CA LYS A 205 -9.14 0.21 0.51
C LYS A 205 -8.93 0.73 1.92
N VAL A 206 -10.04 1.02 2.59
CA VAL A 206 -10.07 1.46 3.99
C VAL A 206 -10.85 0.46 4.82
N TYR A 207 -10.18 -0.09 5.81
CA TYR A 207 -10.78 -0.91 6.85
C TYR A 207 -11.28 0.00 7.96
N LYS A 208 -12.58 -0.10 8.30
CA LYS A 208 -13.14 0.46 9.52
C LYS A 208 -13.00 -0.58 10.62
N VAL A 209 -12.46 -0.19 11.76
CA VAL A 209 -12.15 -1.10 12.86
C VAL A 209 -12.67 -0.60 14.19
N SER A 210 -12.98 -1.53 15.10
CA SER A 210 -13.09 -1.25 16.53
C SER A 210 -11.81 -1.70 17.20
N ALA A 211 -11.12 -0.77 17.85
CA ALA A 211 -9.85 -1.04 18.51
C ALA A 211 -9.89 -0.71 20.00
N GLN A 212 -9.23 -1.51 20.83
CA GLN A 212 -9.22 -1.32 22.28
C GLN A 212 -7.84 -1.64 22.87
N ALA A 213 -7.33 -0.78 23.75
CA ALA A 213 -6.03 -0.97 24.40
C ALA A 213 -6.11 -0.52 25.86
N SER A 214 -5.47 -1.26 26.78
CA SER A 214 -5.58 -1.02 28.23
C SER A 214 -4.48 -0.12 28.77
N HIS A 215 -3.32 -0.06 28.11
CA HIS A 215 -2.15 0.68 28.54
C HIS A 215 -1.60 1.53 27.39
N VAL A 216 -2.22 2.71 27.23
CA VAL A 216 -1.98 3.59 26.10
C VAL A 216 -1.00 4.70 26.48
N LEU A 217 0.10 4.81 25.73
CA LEU A 217 0.98 5.98 25.80
C LEU A 217 0.42 7.11 24.92
N VAL A 218 0.26 8.32 25.46
CA VAL A 218 0.03 9.51 24.63
C VAL A 218 1.31 10.32 24.60
N THR A 219 1.88 10.54 23.42
CA THR A 219 3.14 11.28 23.30
C THR A 219 3.22 12.09 22.01
N ALA A 220 4.00 13.17 22.04
CA ALA A 220 4.43 13.90 20.86
C ALA A 220 5.89 13.58 20.49
N ASP A 221 6.58 12.77 21.31
CA ASP A 221 7.97 12.37 21.14
C ASP A 221 8.07 11.06 20.34
N LYS A 222 8.80 11.09 19.23
CA LYS A 222 8.99 9.92 18.35
C LYS A 222 9.77 8.79 19.01
N GLU A 223 10.77 9.11 19.83
CA GLU A 223 11.61 8.11 20.50
C GLU A 223 10.87 7.46 21.67
N GLU A 224 9.92 8.16 22.30
CA GLU A 224 8.96 7.55 23.21
C GLU A 224 7.99 6.61 22.48
N ALA A 225 7.41 7.05 21.35
CA ALA A 225 6.52 6.21 20.55
C ALA A 225 7.20 4.91 20.09
N LYS A 226 8.44 5.01 19.56
CA LYS A 226 9.26 3.85 19.17
C LYS A 226 9.47 2.85 20.30
N ARG A 227 9.63 3.34 21.52
CA ARG A 227 9.90 2.50 22.69
C ARG A 227 8.63 2.04 23.40
N ALA A 228 7.45 2.55 23.04
CA ALA A 228 6.20 2.27 23.75
C ALA A 228 5.99 0.77 24.01
N PHE A 229 6.10 -0.06 22.97
CA PHE A 229 5.89 -1.51 23.10
C PHE A 229 6.98 -2.21 23.92
N SER A 230 8.23 -1.74 23.85
CA SER A 230 9.32 -2.23 24.72
C SER A 230 9.16 -1.81 26.18
N LEU A 231 8.48 -0.69 26.43
CA LEU A 231 8.18 -0.16 27.76
C LEU A 231 6.91 -0.76 28.38
N GLY A 232 6.26 -1.70 27.69
CA GLY A 232 5.10 -2.42 28.20
C GLY A 232 3.74 -1.75 27.93
N TYR A 233 3.70 -0.73 27.07
CA TYR A 233 2.44 -0.24 26.51
C TYR A 233 1.91 -1.23 25.46
N ASP A 234 0.59 -1.32 25.32
CA ASP A 234 -0.07 -2.12 24.27
C ASP A 234 -0.52 -1.26 23.08
N ALA A 235 -0.64 0.05 23.28
CA ALA A 235 -0.85 1.04 22.22
C ALA A 235 -0.15 2.37 22.51
N PHE A 236 -0.01 3.19 21.47
CA PHE A 236 0.29 4.61 21.63
C PHE A 236 -0.59 5.49 20.74
N VAL A 237 -0.82 6.73 21.18
CA VAL A 237 -1.38 7.82 20.38
C VAL A 237 -0.29 8.86 20.18
N PHE A 238 0.14 9.02 18.93
CA PHE A 238 1.13 10.01 18.53
C PHE A 238 0.46 11.33 18.15
N THR A 239 0.95 12.42 18.73
CA THR A 239 0.39 13.78 18.61
C THR A 239 1.43 14.83 18.19
N GLY A 240 2.58 14.39 17.69
CA GLY A 240 3.71 15.26 17.31
C GLY A 240 3.48 16.07 16.03
N GLU A 241 4.55 16.65 15.48
CA GLU A 241 4.45 17.55 14.32
C GLU A 241 4.32 16.82 12.97
N ASP A 242 4.68 15.54 12.90
CA ASP A 242 4.70 14.74 11.67
C ASP A 242 3.38 14.00 11.39
N LEU A 243 2.26 14.68 11.58
CA LEU A 243 0.92 14.11 11.37
C LEU A 243 0.36 14.50 10.00
N VAL A 244 -0.35 13.58 9.34
CA VAL A 244 -1.12 13.90 8.13
C VAL A 244 -2.31 14.78 8.52
N ASP A 245 -2.36 16.00 8.00
CA ASP A 245 -3.37 17.03 8.30
C ASP A 245 -3.55 17.34 9.81
N GLY A 246 -2.53 17.08 10.64
CA GLY A 246 -2.61 17.30 12.09
C GLY A 246 -3.53 16.32 12.83
N VAL A 247 -3.84 15.16 12.22
CA VAL A 247 -4.67 14.12 12.82
C VAL A 247 -3.79 13.13 13.58
N PRO A 248 -4.07 12.85 14.88
CA PRO A 248 -3.31 11.88 15.65
C PRO A 248 -3.27 10.50 15.01
N GLU A 249 -2.15 9.81 15.20
CA GLU A 249 -1.96 8.44 14.75
C GLU A 249 -2.03 7.50 15.96
N VAL A 250 -2.73 6.38 15.81
CA VAL A 250 -2.86 5.35 16.83
C VAL A 250 -2.11 4.11 16.36
N ALA A 251 -1.22 3.57 17.18
CA ALA A 251 -0.55 2.31 16.89
C ALA A 251 -0.87 1.28 17.97
N ILE A 252 -1.16 0.05 17.56
CA ILE A 252 -1.53 -1.06 18.44
C ILE A 252 -0.59 -2.24 18.22
N ARG A 253 -0.19 -2.89 19.31
CA ARG A 253 0.79 -3.98 19.30
C ARG A 253 0.20 -5.33 18.89
N ASP A 254 -1.03 -5.63 19.27
CA ASP A 254 -1.64 -6.94 19.06
C ASP A 254 -2.85 -6.81 18.13
N GLY A 255 -2.87 -7.61 17.06
CA GLY A 255 -3.99 -7.66 16.13
C GLY A 255 -5.28 -8.16 16.76
N SER A 256 -5.20 -8.95 17.85
CA SER A 256 -6.38 -9.39 18.61
C SER A 256 -7.18 -8.25 19.24
N GLN A 257 -6.54 -7.09 19.40
CA GLN A 257 -7.13 -5.86 19.94
C GLN A 257 -7.86 -5.03 18.88
N VAL A 258 -7.87 -5.48 17.62
CA VAL A 258 -8.42 -4.75 16.47
C VAL A 258 -9.41 -5.63 15.71
N ASN A 259 -10.69 -5.28 15.79
CA ASN A 259 -11.76 -5.99 15.09
C ASN A 259 -12.17 -5.23 13.83
N ILE A 260 -12.12 -5.89 12.67
CA ILE A 260 -12.63 -5.32 11.41
C ILE A 260 -14.17 -5.28 11.47
N LEU A 261 -14.73 -4.11 11.22
CA LEU A 261 -16.17 -3.88 11.18
C LEU A 261 -16.68 -3.81 9.74
N ASP A 262 -15.91 -3.19 8.85
CA ASP A 262 -16.31 -2.94 7.47
C ASP A 262 -15.06 -2.68 6.59
N VAL A 263 -15.20 -2.87 5.28
CA VAL A 263 -14.14 -2.65 4.28
C VAL A 263 -14.72 -1.90 3.10
N GLU A 264 -14.17 -0.73 2.82
CA GLU A 264 -14.52 0.06 1.63
C GLU A 264 -13.37 0.00 0.63
N VAL A 265 -13.65 -0.48 -0.58
CA VAL A 265 -12.68 -0.54 -1.68
C VAL A 265 -12.92 0.65 -2.60
N ASP A 266 -11.85 1.23 -3.12
CA ASP A 266 -11.92 2.34 -4.06
C ASP A 266 -12.66 1.86 -5.32
N SER A 267 -13.67 2.60 -5.73
CA SER A 267 -14.59 2.20 -6.81
C SER A 267 -14.00 2.53 -8.17
#